data_AF-A0A6I4SU66-F1
#
_entry.id   AF-A0A6I4SU66-F1
#
_cell.length_a   1.000
_cell.length_b   1.000
_cell.length_c   1.000
_cell.angle_alpha   90.00
_cell.angle_beta   90.00
_cell.angle_gamma   90.00
#
_symmetry.space_group_name_H-M   'P 1'
#
loop_
_entity.id
_entity.type
_entity.pdbx_description
1 polymer ?
#
loop_
_entity_poly.entity_id
_entity_poly.type
_entity_poly.pdbx_seq_one_letter_code
_entity_poly.pdbx_strand_id
1 'polypeptide(L)'
;MAKNGEWAEYEKVIHAPAPRSVKQWDPFPPRTVTEAPSKEYLRRIALHEEFVSRLRDALSSAEWRVRALPRHKLQFEEIAPAALLKSGVISFVRSQVGKLEEVEIIPSTAEERLTKLIWFIEQVCSVVPPKSGMTKPMIQDLAERLFEFHVGDDVFKVAWVEAKIPTGYKTGGRPKQ
;
A
#
# COMPACT_ATOMS: atom_id res chain seq x y z
N MET A 1 -10.44 -5.79 -5.76
CA MET A 1 -10.97 -6.31 -7.03
C MET A 1 -12.45 -5.91 -7.15
N ALA A 2 -12.89 -5.42 -8.32
CA ALA A 2 -14.30 -5.10 -8.57
C ALA A 2 -15.13 -6.39 -8.64
N LYS A 3 -16.36 -6.38 -8.13
CA LYS A 3 -17.28 -7.51 -8.33
C LYS A 3 -17.83 -7.42 -9.76
N ASN A 4 -18.08 -8.59 -10.37
CA ASN A 4 -18.49 -8.71 -11.77
C ASN A 4 -19.49 -7.63 -12.20
N GLY A 5 -19.08 -6.78 -13.16
CA GLY A 5 -19.92 -5.75 -13.77
C GLY A 5 -19.77 -4.33 -13.20
N GLU A 6 -19.27 -4.15 -11.96
CA GLU A 6 -19.13 -2.81 -11.35
C GLU A 6 -18.13 -1.94 -12.11
N TRP A 7 -17.04 -2.54 -12.61
CA TRP A 7 -16.05 -1.82 -13.41
C TRP A 7 -16.65 -1.35 -14.74
N ALA A 8 -17.40 -2.23 -15.42
CA ALA A 8 -18.09 -1.89 -16.65
C ALA A 8 -19.20 -0.84 -16.43
N GLU A 9 -19.85 -0.84 -15.26
CA GLU A 9 -20.77 0.22 -14.86
C GLU A 9 -20.01 1.54 -14.64
N TYR A 10 -18.90 1.49 -13.92
CA TYR A 10 -18.08 2.65 -13.64
C TYR A 10 -17.57 3.31 -14.92
N GLU A 11 -17.09 2.53 -15.89
CA GLU A 11 -16.67 3.00 -17.22
C GLU A 11 -17.79 3.76 -17.95
N LYS A 12 -19.05 3.31 -17.84
CA LYS A 12 -20.20 3.99 -18.45
C LYS A 12 -20.47 5.35 -17.84
N VAL A 13 -20.33 5.49 -16.52
CA VAL A 13 -20.65 6.73 -15.79
C VAL A 13 -19.44 7.63 -15.54
N ILE A 14 -18.25 7.21 -15.95
CA ILE A 14 -16.97 7.86 -15.60
C ILE A 14 -16.87 9.30 -16.09
N HIS A 15 -17.48 9.58 -17.24
CA HIS A 15 -17.48 10.88 -17.89
C HIS A 15 -18.67 11.77 -17.47
N ALA A 16 -19.54 11.30 -16.57
CA ALA A 16 -20.67 12.10 -16.07
C ALA A 16 -20.18 13.43 -15.47
N PRO A 17 -20.63 14.59 -15.97
CA PRO A 17 -20.07 15.88 -15.56
C PRO A 17 -20.46 16.23 -14.12
N ALA A 18 -19.60 17.01 -13.45
CA ALA A 18 -19.95 17.60 -12.16
C ALA A 18 -21.04 18.66 -12.33
N PRO A 19 -21.88 18.89 -11.30
CA PRO A 19 -22.89 19.94 -11.34
C PRO A 19 -22.24 21.29 -11.57
N ARG A 20 -22.79 22.06 -12.51
CA ARG A 20 -22.25 23.37 -12.83
C ARG A 20 -22.77 24.39 -11.82
N SER A 21 -21.88 25.26 -11.36
CA SER A 21 -22.25 26.45 -10.60
C SER A 21 -22.11 27.67 -11.49
N VAL A 22 -23.21 28.37 -11.72
CA VAL A 22 -23.25 29.58 -12.55
C VAL A 22 -23.60 30.76 -11.65
N LYS A 23 -22.80 31.82 -11.71
CA LYS A 23 -23.15 33.10 -11.11
C LYS A 23 -24.17 33.80 -12.02
N GLN A 24 -25.41 33.86 -11.57
CA GLN A 24 -26.44 34.67 -12.21
C GLN A 24 -26.36 36.09 -11.66
N TRP A 25 -26.14 37.03 -12.56
CA TRP A 25 -25.97 38.45 -12.22
C TRP A 25 -27.28 39.23 -12.15
N ASP A 26 -28.39 38.60 -12.54
CA ASP A 26 -29.71 39.23 -12.61
C ASP A 26 -30.75 38.31 -11.95
N PRO A 27 -31.49 38.75 -10.90
CA PRO A 27 -31.51 40.09 -10.29
C PRO A 27 -30.47 40.26 -9.17
N PHE A 28 -30.05 41.51 -8.90
CA PHE A 28 -29.15 41.84 -7.79
C PHE A 28 -29.79 41.54 -6.42
N PRO A 29 -29.06 40.96 -5.44
CA PRO A 29 -27.65 40.58 -5.46
C PRO A 29 -27.38 39.32 -6.29
N PRO A 30 -26.18 39.20 -6.91
CA PRO A 30 -25.83 38.06 -7.75
C PRO A 30 -25.98 36.76 -6.96
N ARG A 31 -26.72 35.81 -7.53
CA ARG A 31 -26.95 34.51 -6.92
C ARG A 31 -26.13 33.46 -7.62
N THR A 32 -25.48 32.59 -6.85
CA THR A 32 -24.90 31.37 -7.39
C THR A 32 -26.02 30.35 -7.52
N VAL A 33 -26.34 29.95 -8.74
CA VAL A 33 -27.23 28.82 -8.99
C VAL A 33 -26.34 27.61 -9.27
N THR A 34 -26.42 26.63 -8.39
CA THR A 34 -25.78 25.33 -8.58
C THR A 34 -26.82 24.38 -9.15
N GLU A 35 -26.52 23.81 -10.31
CA GLU A 35 -27.32 22.75 -10.91
C GLU A 35 -27.42 21.56 -9.96
N ALA A 36 -28.57 20.90 -9.93
CA ALA A 36 -28.70 19.66 -9.18
C ALA A 36 -27.76 18.58 -9.77
N PRO A 37 -27.12 17.73 -8.94
CA PRO A 37 -26.29 16.64 -9.44
C PRO A 37 -27.14 15.65 -10.24
N SER A 38 -26.63 15.24 -11.41
CA SER A 38 -27.26 14.18 -12.19
C SER A 38 -27.16 12.83 -11.47
N LYS A 39 -28.10 11.91 -11.75
CA LYS A 39 -28.07 10.55 -11.19
C LYS A 39 -26.77 9.81 -11.55
N GLU A 40 -26.28 10.00 -12.76
CA GLU A 40 -25.03 9.40 -13.24
C GLU A 40 -23.81 9.93 -12.49
N TYR A 41 -23.77 11.24 -12.20
CA TYR A 41 -22.69 11.84 -11.41
C TYR A 41 -22.68 11.32 -9.97
N LEU A 42 -23.84 11.22 -9.33
CA LEU A 42 -23.96 10.63 -7.99
C LEU A 42 -23.50 9.17 -7.98
N ARG A 43 -23.91 8.40 -9.00
CA ARG A 43 -23.50 6.99 -9.13
C ARG A 43 -22.00 6.86 -9.35
N ARG A 44 -21.40 7.75 -10.15
CA ARG A 44 -19.95 7.83 -10.35
C ARG A 44 -19.21 8.04 -9.03
N ILE A 45 -19.66 8.97 -8.19
CA ILE A 45 -19.03 9.22 -6.88
C ILE A 45 -19.12 7.97 -6.01
N ALA A 46 -20.31 7.36 -5.89
CA ALA A 46 -20.50 6.18 -5.06
C ALA A 46 -19.58 5.02 -5.49
N LEU A 47 -19.55 4.69 -6.78
CA LEU A 47 -18.68 3.64 -7.31
C LEU A 47 -17.19 3.96 -7.11
N HIS A 48 -16.81 5.23 -7.27
CA HIS A 48 -15.45 5.68 -7.01
C HIS A 48 -15.03 5.46 -5.55
N GLU A 49 -15.87 5.87 -4.61
CA GLU A 49 -15.64 5.70 -3.17
C GLU A 49 -15.55 4.22 -2.78
N GLU A 50 -16.44 3.37 -3.32
CA GLU A 50 -16.39 1.93 -3.11
C GLU A 50 -15.06 1.32 -3.59
N PHE A 51 -14.60 1.70 -4.79
CA PHE A 51 -13.32 1.22 -5.31
C PHE A 51 -12.14 1.74 -4.50
N VAL A 52 -12.15 3.00 -4.05
CA VAL A 52 -11.12 3.54 -3.17
C VAL A 52 -11.08 2.78 -1.85
N SER A 53 -12.24 2.49 -1.25
CA SER A 53 -12.32 1.73 0.00
C SER A 53 -11.70 0.34 -0.18
N ARG A 54 -12.13 -0.41 -1.19
CA ARG A 54 -11.61 -1.77 -1.45
C ARG A 54 -10.12 -1.75 -1.80
N LEU A 55 -9.65 -0.71 -2.48
CA LEU A 55 -8.24 -0.53 -2.75
C LEU A 55 -7.44 -0.34 -1.46
N ARG A 56 -7.93 0.49 -0.54
CA ARG A 56 -7.29 0.72 0.76
C ARG A 56 -7.26 -0.56 1.60
N ASP A 57 -8.36 -1.29 1.64
CA ASP A 57 -8.44 -2.58 2.34
C ASP A 57 -7.42 -3.57 1.75
N ALA A 58 -7.34 -3.68 0.42
CA ALA A 58 -6.35 -4.53 -0.24
C ALA A 58 -4.91 -4.08 0.05
N LEU A 59 -4.61 -2.79 -0.05
CA LEU A 59 -3.26 -2.27 0.21
C LEU A 59 -2.82 -2.42 1.68
N SER A 60 -3.76 -2.63 2.60
CA SER A 60 -3.48 -2.94 4.00
C SER A 60 -3.11 -4.40 4.27
N SER A 61 -3.06 -5.28 3.26
CA SER A 61 -2.72 -6.69 3.45
C SER A 61 -1.23 -7.05 3.22
N ALA A 62 -0.33 -6.07 3.03
CA ALA A 62 1.11 -6.19 2.62
C ALA A 62 1.42 -7.13 1.45
N GLU A 63 0.42 -7.78 0.87
CA GLU A 63 0.49 -8.65 -0.29
C GLU A 63 0.71 -7.87 -1.58
N TRP A 64 0.60 -6.54 -1.52
CA TRP A 64 0.63 -5.66 -2.67
C TRP A 64 1.82 -4.72 -2.58
N ARG A 65 2.57 -4.64 -3.67
CA ARG A 65 3.53 -3.57 -3.92
C ARG A 65 2.88 -2.52 -4.78
N VAL A 66 3.36 -1.30 -4.59
CA VAL A 66 2.97 -0.20 -5.45
C VAL A 66 4.20 0.40 -6.09
N ARG A 67 4.18 0.46 -7.42
CA ARG A 67 5.17 1.18 -8.22
C ARG A 67 4.45 2.34 -8.87
N ALA A 68 5.11 3.48 -8.97
CA ALA A 68 4.53 4.62 -9.65
C ALA A 68 5.62 5.47 -10.27
N LEU A 69 5.23 6.32 -11.21
CA LEU A 69 6.08 7.33 -11.80
C LEU A 69 5.84 8.67 -11.07
N PRO A 70 6.82 9.19 -10.31
CA PRO A 70 6.71 10.54 -9.79
C PRO A 70 6.68 11.55 -10.94
N ARG A 71 5.83 12.59 -10.85
CA ARG A 71 5.52 13.59 -11.89
C ARG A 71 6.70 14.30 -12.59
N HIS A 72 7.93 14.08 -12.14
CA HIS A 72 9.16 14.67 -12.68
C HIS A 72 10.29 13.65 -12.87
N LYS A 73 9.99 12.36 -12.83
CA LYS A 73 10.96 11.27 -13.03
C LYS A 73 10.58 10.45 -14.25
N LEU A 74 11.59 9.86 -14.88
CA LEU A 74 11.43 8.98 -16.04
C LEU A 74 11.42 7.49 -15.66
N GLN A 75 11.52 7.19 -14.36
CA GLN A 75 11.63 5.83 -13.85
C GLN A 75 10.58 5.59 -12.78
N PHE A 76 10.05 4.37 -12.80
CA PHE A 76 9.16 3.86 -11.77
C PHE A 76 9.92 3.70 -10.46
N GLU A 77 9.33 4.20 -9.38
CA GLU A 77 9.82 4.04 -8.03
C GLU A 77 8.86 3.18 -7.22
N GLU A 78 9.41 2.35 -6.34
CA GLU A 78 8.60 1.61 -5.38
C GLU A 78 8.15 2.57 -4.28
N ILE A 79 6.83 2.62 -4.06
CA ILE A 79 6.18 3.49 -3.11
C ILE A 79 5.61 2.63 -1.99
N ALA A 80 5.87 3.03 -0.75
CA ALA A 80 5.26 2.38 0.40
C ALA A 80 3.72 2.43 0.29
N PRO A 81 3.00 1.28 0.38
CA PRO A 81 1.54 1.26 0.31
C PRO A 81 0.86 2.24 1.29
N ALA A 82 1.45 2.42 2.48
CA ALA A 82 1.02 3.38 3.49
C ALA A 82 0.99 4.84 2.99
N ALA A 83 1.82 5.22 2.03
CA ALA A 83 1.79 6.54 1.42
C ALA A 83 0.56 6.73 0.53
N LEU A 84 0.08 5.67 -0.15
CA LEU A 84 -1.15 5.72 -0.94
C LEU A 84 -2.40 5.75 -0.06
N LEU A 85 -2.39 5.04 1.07
CA LEU A 85 -3.50 5.06 2.03
C LEU A 85 -3.82 6.48 2.54
N LYS A 86 -2.80 7.33 2.63
CA LYS A 86 -2.92 8.73 3.09
C LYS A 86 -3.29 9.72 1.99
N SER A 87 -3.33 9.30 0.72
CA SER A 87 -3.66 10.21 -0.37
C SER A 87 -5.17 10.52 -0.40
N GLY A 88 -5.50 11.81 -0.43
CA GLY A 88 -6.86 12.30 -0.63
C GLY A 88 -7.34 12.26 -2.09
N VAL A 89 -6.43 12.01 -3.05
CA VAL A 89 -6.74 12.00 -4.48
C VAL A 89 -6.29 10.67 -5.06
N ILE A 90 -7.25 9.86 -5.51
CA ILE A 90 -7.04 8.63 -6.26
C ILE A 90 -7.87 8.75 -7.54
N SER A 91 -7.27 8.50 -8.71
CA SER A 91 -7.95 8.48 -9.99
C SER A 91 -7.60 7.21 -10.72
N PHE A 92 -8.55 6.28 -10.79
CA PHE A 92 -8.35 5.01 -11.50
C PHE A 92 -8.23 5.19 -13.01
N VAL A 93 -8.82 6.25 -13.58
CA VAL A 93 -8.80 6.52 -15.04
C VAL A 93 -7.43 6.98 -15.51
N ARG A 94 -6.80 7.83 -14.70
CA ARG A 94 -5.50 8.42 -15.00
C ARG A 94 -4.37 7.64 -14.36
N SER A 95 -4.68 6.50 -13.74
CA SER A 95 -3.76 5.73 -12.89
C SER A 95 -2.94 6.64 -11.97
N GLN A 96 -3.61 7.55 -11.26
CA GLN A 96 -2.97 8.63 -10.51
C GLN A 96 -3.32 8.55 -9.04
N VAL A 97 -2.33 8.72 -8.16
CA VAL A 97 -2.55 8.89 -6.72
C VAL A 97 -1.74 10.07 -6.20
N GLY A 98 -2.42 11.14 -5.80
CA GLY A 98 -1.78 12.38 -5.35
C GLY A 98 -0.88 12.98 -6.45
N LYS A 99 0.43 13.00 -6.22
CA LYS A 99 1.45 13.49 -7.17
C LYS A 99 2.12 12.36 -7.99
N LEU A 100 1.65 11.13 -7.82
CA LEU A 100 2.17 9.94 -8.49
C LEU A 100 1.30 9.62 -9.70
N GLU A 101 1.92 9.40 -10.84
CA GLU A 101 1.29 9.03 -12.11
C GLU A 101 1.66 7.58 -12.44
N GLU A 102 0.89 6.95 -13.35
CA GLU A 102 1.12 5.55 -13.76
C GLU A 102 1.28 4.58 -12.58
N VAL A 103 0.36 4.64 -11.62
CA VAL A 103 0.41 3.80 -10.42
C VAL A 103 0.06 2.35 -10.77
N GLU A 104 1.01 1.45 -10.57
CA GLU A 104 0.88 0.00 -10.72
C GLU A 104 0.81 -0.69 -9.36
N ILE A 105 -0.17 -1.57 -9.18
CA ILE A 105 -0.34 -2.36 -7.96
C ILE A 105 -0.16 -3.83 -8.31
N ILE A 106 0.91 -4.43 -7.81
CA ILE A 106 1.40 -5.76 -8.22
C ILE A 106 1.49 -6.63 -6.96
N PRO A 107 1.14 -7.93 -7.03
CA PRO A 107 1.37 -8.83 -5.91
C PRO A 107 2.86 -8.90 -5.53
N SER A 108 3.16 -8.91 -4.23
CA SER A 108 4.51 -9.14 -3.72
C SER A 108 4.89 -10.61 -3.89
N THR A 109 6.09 -10.87 -4.38
CA THR A 109 6.57 -12.23 -4.64
C THR A 109 7.08 -12.89 -3.36
N ALA A 110 7.22 -14.21 -3.36
CA ALA A 110 7.82 -14.94 -2.24
C ALA A 110 9.27 -14.50 -1.96
N GLU A 111 10.03 -14.19 -3.01
CA GLU A 111 11.42 -13.72 -2.95
C GLU A 111 11.55 -12.36 -2.27
N GLU A 112 10.61 -11.45 -2.48
CA GLU A 112 10.59 -10.16 -1.79
C GLU A 112 10.23 -10.28 -0.31
N ARG A 113 9.28 -11.17 0.02
CA ARG A 113 8.96 -11.46 1.43
C ARG A 113 10.19 -11.99 2.16
N LEU A 114 10.95 -12.87 1.50
CA LEU A 114 12.23 -13.36 2.01
C LEU A 114 13.24 -12.20 2.17
N THR A 115 13.38 -11.34 1.17
CA THR A 115 14.29 -10.18 1.21
C THR A 115 13.94 -9.22 2.35
N LYS A 116 12.66 -8.91 2.55
CA LYS A 116 12.18 -8.08 3.68
C LYS A 116 12.50 -8.73 5.02
N LEU A 117 12.32 -10.04 5.13
CA LEU A 117 12.62 -10.79 6.35
C LEU A 117 14.12 -10.79 6.66
N ILE A 118 14.98 -10.97 5.65
CA ILE A 118 16.44 -10.86 5.78
C ILE A 118 16.81 -9.47 6.31
N TRP A 119 16.32 -8.42 5.66
CA TRP A 119 16.59 -7.04 6.09
C TRP A 119 16.13 -6.78 7.53
N PHE A 120 14.93 -7.23 7.90
CA PHE A 120 14.42 -7.12 9.26
C PHE A 120 15.35 -7.79 10.28
N ILE A 121 15.78 -9.04 10.02
CA ILE A 121 16.69 -9.77 10.90
C ILE A 121 18.02 -9.00 11.07
N GLU A 122 18.58 -8.47 9.98
CA GLU A 122 19.80 -7.65 10.01
C GLU A 122 19.62 -6.37 10.84
N GLN A 123 18.49 -5.66 10.67
CA GLN A 123 18.21 -4.45 11.45
C GLN A 123 18.09 -4.78 12.95
N VAL A 124 17.31 -5.80 13.29
CA VAL A 124 17.14 -6.21 14.70
C VAL A 124 18.50 -6.59 15.32
N CYS A 125 19.31 -7.39 14.62
CA CYS A 125 20.60 -7.84 15.14
C CYS A 125 21.70 -6.78 15.13
N SER A 126 21.51 -5.67 14.40
CA SER A 126 22.43 -4.52 14.42
C SER A 126 22.11 -3.53 15.54
N VAL A 127 20.83 -3.36 15.86
CA VAL A 127 20.37 -2.47 16.95
C VAL A 127 20.48 -3.14 18.31
N VAL A 128 20.11 -4.42 18.37
CA VAL A 128 20.12 -5.18 19.62
C VAL A 128 21.47 -5.89 19.74
N PRO A 129 22.18 -5.78 20.87
CA PRO A 129 23.43 -6.50 21.07
C PRO A 129 23.17 -7.98 21.42
N PRO A 130 24.03 -8.93 21.03
CA PRO A 130 23.81 -10.38 21.21
C PRO A 130 23.60 -10.87 22.64
N LYS A 131 24.04 -10.09 23.64
CA LYS A 131 23.97 -10.44 25.07
C LYS A 131 22.77 -9.85 25.80
N SER A 132 21.87 -9.16 25.08
CA SER A 132 20.67 -8.54 25.66
C SER A 132 19.54 -9.52 26.01
N GLY A 133 19.73 -10.82 25.71
CA GLY A 133 18.70 -11.84 25.92
C GLY A 133 17.73 -12.01 24.75
N MET A 134 17.89 -11.26 23.64
CA MET A 134 17.08 -11.45 22.44
C MET A 134 17.53 -12.70 21.67
N THR A 135 16.70 -13.74 21.67
CA THR A 135 17.02 -15.03 21.04
C THR A 135 16.41 -15.15 19.64
N LYS A 136 16.91 -16.09 18.82
CA LYS A 136 16.37 -16.37 17.48
C LYS A 136 14.83 -16.58 17.48
N PRO A 137 14.24 -17.39 18.39
CA PRO A 137 12.78 -17.54 18.46
C PRO A 137 12.03 -16.24 18.77
N MET A 138 12.60 -15.35 19.58
CA MET A 138 11.98 -14.05 19.89
C MET A 138 11.99 -13.12 18.67
N ILE A 139 13.03 -13.17 17.85
CA ILE A 139 13.11 -12.41 16.59
C ILE A 139 12.09 -12.96 15.58
N GLN A 140 11.89 -14.28 15.56
CA GLN A 140 10.86 -14.90 14.73
C GLN A 140 9.45 -14.51 15.17
N ASP A 141 9.12 -14.61 16.47
CA ASP A 141 7.82 -14.16 17.00
C ASP A 141 7.58 -12.67 16.73
N LEU A 142 8.63 -11.85 16.82
CA LEU A 142 8.54 -10.44 16.47
C LEU A 142 8.27 -10.25 14.96
N ALA A 143 8.92 -11.01 14.09
CA ALA A 143 8.66 -10.98 12.65
C ALA A 143 7.21 -11.40 12.34
N GLU A 144 6.73 -12.49 12.94
CA GLU A 144 5.35 -12.99 12.77
C GLU A 144 4.30 -11.97 13.22
N ARG A 145 4.60 -11.13 14.21
CA ARG A 145 3.68 -10.08 14.69
C ARG A 145 3.74 -8.80 13.89
N LEU A 146 4.89 -8.47 13.31
CA LEU A 146 5.11 -7.21 12.59
C LEU A 146 4.84 -7.32 11.10
N PHE A 147 5.05 -8.50 10.51
CA PHE A 147 4.73 -8.74 9.12
C PHE A 147 3.28 -9.22 8.98
N GLU A 148 2.59 -8.69 7.99
CA GLU A 148 1.21 -9.08 7.67
C GLU A 148 1.14 -10.40 6.88
N PHE A 149 2.28 -11.05 6.63
CA PHE A 149 2.38 -12.36 5.98
C PHE A 149 2.88 -13.43 6.95
N HIS A 150 2.45 -14.67 6.75
CA HIS A 150 2.91 -15.80 7.56
C HIS A 150 4.41 -16.06 7.36
N VAL A 151 5.18 -15.90 8.42
CA VAL A 151 6.61 -16.21 8.47
C VAL A 151 6.74 -17.67 8.93
N GLY A 152 6.67 -18.62 8.00
CA GLY A 152 6.93 -20.03 8.30
C GLY A 152 8.34 -20.26 8.84
N ASP A 153 8.52 -21.26 9.69
CA ASP A 153 9.83 -21.61 10.28
C ASP A 153 10.87 -21.97 9.21
N ASP A 154 10.44 -22.58 8.10
CA ASP A 154 11.26 -22.86 6.92
C ASP A 154 11.79 -21.57 6.26
N VAL A 155 10.90 -20.61 5.99
CA VAL A 155 11.26 -19.31 5.40
C VAL A 155 12.16 -18.51 6.34
N PHE A 156 11.84 -18.52 7.64
CA PHE A 156 12.65 -17.84 8.65
C PHE A 156 14.06 -18.43 8.77
N LYS A 157 14.19 -19.76 8.70
CA LYS A 157 15.50 -20.43 8.70
C LYS A 157 16.35 -20.02 7.51
N VAL A 158 15.76 -19.96 6.30
CA VAL A 158 16.46 -19.49 5.10
C VAL A 158 16.92 -18.05 5.28
N ALA A 159 16.01 -17.14 5.66
CA ALA A 159 16.34 -15.73 5.90
C ALA A 159 17.43 -15.55 6.96
N TRP A 160 17.39 -16.34 8.04
CA TRP A 160 18.38 -16.29 9.11
C TRP A 160 19.78 -16.70 8.66
N VAL A 161 19.88 -17.64 7.72
CA VAL A 161 21.17 -18.08 7.17
C VAL A 161 21.74 -17.02 6.24
N GLU A 162 20.89 -16.42 5.39
CA GLU A 162 21.28 -15.41 4.40
C GLU A 162 21.60 -14.05 5.03
N ALA A 163 20.97 -13.71 6.15
CA ALA A 163 21.21 -12.45 6.85
C ALA A 163 22.65 -12.31 7.38
N LYS A 164 23.19 -11.10 7.24
CA LYS A 164 24.49 -10.66 7.77
C LYS A 164 24.40 -10.39 9.28
N ILE A 165 24.17 -11.46 10.04
CA ILE A 165 24.03 -11.40 11.48
C ILE A 165 25.42 -11.40 12.17
N PRO A 166 25.67 -10.53 13.18
CA PRO A 166 26.89 -10.57 13.98
C PRO A 166 27.15 -11.94 14.63
N THR A 167 28.42 -12.34 14.75
CA THR A 167 28.85 -13.66 15.25
C THR A 167 28.31 -14.01 16.64
N GLY A 168 28.08 -13.02 17.50
CA GLY A 168 27.52 -13.23 18.84
C GLY A 168 26.10 -13.81 18.86
N TYR A 169 25.35 -13.67 17.77
CA TYR A 169 24.00 -14.26 17.63
C TYR A 169 24.01 -15.65 17.01
N LYS A 170 25.04 -15.99 16.20
CA LYS A 170 25.18 -17.31 15.55
C LYS A 170 25.79 -18.35 16.50
N THR A 171 26.40 -17.93 17.60
CA THR A 171 26.99 -18.81 18.62
C THR A 171 25.93 -19.27 19.63
N GLY A 172 25.05 -20.18 19.20
CA GLY A 172 24.34 -21.10 20.10
C GLY A 172 25.33 -22.13 20.66
N GLY A 173 26.31 -21.69 21.44
CA GLY A 173 27.26 -22.59 22.09
C GLY A 173 26.58 -23.26 23.28
N ARG A 174 26.25 -24.55 23.17
CA ARG A 174 26.20 -25.41 24.37
C ARG A 174 27.52 -25.22 25.11
N PRO A 175 27.56 -24.84 26.40
CA PRO A 175 28.74 -25.14 27.18
C PRO A 175 28.86 -26.67 27.17
N LYS A 176 29.98 -27.17 26.65
CA LYS A 176 30.38 -28.55 26.93
C LYS A 176 30.52 -28.65 28.46
N GLN A 177 29.62 -29.37 29.10
CA GLN A 177 29.89 -30.06 30.35
C GLN A 177 30.05 -31.54 30.00
#